data_AF-J4I8N8-F1
#
_entry.id   AF-J4I8N8-F1
#
_cell.length_a   1.000
_cell.length_b   1.000
_cell.length_c   1.000
_cell.angle_alpha   90.00
_cell.angle_beta   90.00
_cell.angle_gamma   90.00
#
_symmetry.space_group_name_H-M   'P 1'
#
loop_
_entity.id
_entity.type
_entity.pdbx_description
1 polymer ?
#
loop_
_entity_poly.entity_id
_entity_poly.type
_entity_poly.pdbx_seq_one_letter_code
_entity_poly.pdbx_strand_id
1 'polypeptide(L)'
;MPDLTIINNLNEDIHVAFSICAPTHWKNHLKPNERWTTHLPTMPLYFQVRWAQRKDDEHGIVYWSREFSPQESWDTGATIGIACAAGTASVLSAAACTLTGMGAVGGVVAAPLMSLACAGGNNYAAIGSDSKLYETRVWVPWFEHKEYSVRNVGEGRCVLWDVRENKQV
;
A
#
# COMPACT_ATOMS: atom_id res chain seq x y z
N MET A 1 -18.06 -0.91 -11.09
CA MET A 1 -16.76 -1.29 -10.51
C MET A 1 -16.53 -2.73 -10.93
N PRO A 2 -15.43 -3.05 -11.62
CA PRO A 2 -15.17 -4.42 -12.05
C PRO A 2 -14.91 -5.35 -10.86
N ASP A 3 -15.32 -6.60 -11.04
CA ASP A 3 -15.08 -7.67 -10.08
C ASP A 3 -13.70 -8.26 -10.33
N LEU A 4 -12.94 -8.43 -9.26
CA LEU A 4 -11.65 -9.09 -9.28
C LEU A 4 -11.65 -10.25 -8.30
N THR A 5 -11.19 -11.41 -8.74
CA THR A 5 -10.98 -12.58 -7.88
C THR A 5 -9.50 -12.82 -7.65
N ILE A 6 -9.10 -12.92 -6.38
CA ILE A 6 -7.78 -13.37 -5.94
C ILE A 6 -7.87 -14.81 -5.46
N ILE A 7 -6.95 -15.65 -5.90
CA ILE A 7 -6.82 -17.05 -5.53
C ILE A 7 -5.48 -17.24 -4.82
N ASN A 8 -5.51 -17.76 -3.59
CA ASN A 8 -4.29 -18.16 -2.92
C ASN A 8 -3.87 -19.57 -3.38
N ASN A 9 -2.86 -19.66 -4.23
CA ASN A 9 -2.26 -20.95 -4.66
C ASN A 9 -0.97 -21.26 -3.90
N LEU A 10 -0.73 -20.60 -2.76
CA LEU A 10 0.33 -20.96 -1.82
C LEU A 10 -0.18 -22.04 -0.86
N ASN A 11 0.75 -22.73 -0.21
CA ASN A 11 0.43 -23.73 0.83
C ASN A 11 0.20 -23.12 2.21
N GLU A 12 0.25 -21.80 2.30
CA GLU A 12 0.28 -21.02 3.53
C GLU A 12 -0.78 -19.93 3.48
N ASP A 13 -1.22 -19.50 4.65
CA ASP A 13 -2.20 -18.43 4.81
C ASP A 13 -1.57 -17.05 4.56
N ILE A 14 -2.31 -16.16 3.88
CA ILE A 14 -1.82 -14.84 3.49
C ILE A 14 -2.82 -13.73 3.80
N HIS A 15 -2.29 -12.55 4.05
CA HIS A 15 -3.06 -11.30 4.02
C HIS A 15 -2.85 -10.64 2.66
N VAL A 16 -3.94 -10.20 2.04
CA VAL A 16 -3.90 -9.49 0.76
C VAL A 16 -4.62 -8.16 0.85
N ALA A 17 -4.09 -7.13 0.19
CA ALA A 17 -4.73 -5.83 0.12
C ALA A 17 -4.52 -5.14 -1.23
N PHE A 18 -5.50 -4.32 -1.60
CA PHE A 18 -5.38 -3.28 -2.60
C PHE A 18 -5.24 -1.92 -1.92
N SER A 19 -4.32 -1.10 -2.44
CA SER A 19 -4.04 0.24 -1.93
C SER A 19 -3.82 1.24 -3.06
N ILE A 20 -4.14 2.51 -2.77
CA ILE A 20 -3.69 3.66 -3.58
C ILE A 20 -2.50 4.27 -2.84
N CYS A 21 -2.74 4.68 -1.60
CA CYS A 21 -1.72 5.10 -0.64
C CYS A 21 -1.89 4.37 0.70
N ALA A 22 -3.14 4.14 1.11
CA ALA A 22 -3.51 3.29 2.24
C ALA A 22 -4.25 2.04 1.72
N PRO A 23 -4.26 0.93 2.48
CA PRO A 23 -5.15 -0.20 2.20
C PRO A 23 -6.60 0.27 2.12
N THR A 24 -7.34 -0.17 1.11
CA THR A 24 -8.76 0.20 0.93
C THR A 24 -9.66 -1.02 0.81
N HIS A 25 -9.13 -2.11 0.25
CA HIS A 25 -9.82 -3.39 0.17
C HIS A 25 -8.83 -4.48 0.57
N TRP A 26 -9.17 -5.31 1.53
CA TRP A 26 -8.29 -6.37 1.98
C TRP A 26 -9.07 -7.59 2.42
N LYS A 27 -8.36 -8.71 2.46
CA LYS A 27 -8.79 -9.96 3.05
C LYS A 27 -7.61 -10.49 3.87
N ASN A 28 -7.84 -10.56 5.18
CA ASN A 28 -6.93 -11.26 6.07
C ASN A 28 -7.27 -12.74 6.07
N HIS A 29 -6.26 -13.57 6.34
CA HIS A 29 -6.41 -15.01 6.45
C HIS A 29 -7.05 -15.66 5.21
N LEU A 30 -6.55 -15.31 4.02
CA LEU A 30 -6.93 -15.97 2.78
C LEU A 30 -6.25 -17.35 2.72
N LYS A 31 -7.02 -18.40 3.00
CA LYS A 31 -6.49 -19.77 3.14
C LYS A 31 -5.98 -20.34 1.81
N PRO A 32 -5.11 -21.36 1.86
CA PRO A 32 -4.72 -22.12 0.67
C PRO A 32 -5.94 -22.60 -0.14
N ASN A 33 -5.93 -22.32 -1.44
CA ASN A 33 -7.01 -22.57 -2.41
C ASN A 33 -8.31 -21.78 -2.18
N GLU A 34 -8.36 -20.86 -1.20
CA GLU A 34 -9.49 -19.95 -1.03
C GLU A 34 -9.49 -18.89 -2.14
N ARG A 35 -10.70 -18.50 -2.54
CA ARG A 35 -10.95 -17.43 -3.49
C ARG A 35 -11.60 -16.26 -2.77
N TRP A 36 -11.11 -15.07 -3.04
CA TRP A 36 -11.70 -13.83 -2.57
C TRP A 36 -12.03 -12.92 -3.74
N THR A 37 -13.32 -12.59 -3.89
CA THR A 37 -13.81 -11.67 -4.90
C THR A 37 -14.10 -10.30 -4.27
N THR A 38 -13.65 -9.24 -4.90
CA THR A 38 -13.85 -7.86 -4.45
C THR A 38 -14.16 -6.92 -5.61
N HIS A 39 -14.84 -5.82 -5.31
CA HIS A 39 -15.23 -4.78 -6.27
C HIS A 39 -14.24 -3.63 -6.18
N LEU A 40 -13.48 -3.38 -7.24
CA LEU A 40 -12.43 -2.37 -7.25
C LEU A 40 -12.79 -1.16 -8.13
N PRO A 41 -12.27 0.03 -7.83
CA PRO A 41 -12.35 1.15 -8.75
C PRO A 41 -11.53 0.87 -10.03
N THR A 42 -11.97 1.44 -11.15
CA THR A 42 -11.26 1.33 -12.44
C THR A 42 -10.08 2.30 -12.49
N MET A 43 -9.05 2.04 -11.69
CA MET A 43 -7.81 2.80 -11.64
C MET A 43 -6.63 1.89 -11.30
N PRO A 44 -5.38 2.30 -11.56
CA PRO A 44 -4.21 1.57 -11.09
C PRO A 44 -4.18 1.52 -9.55
N LEU A 45 -4.02 0.32 -9.00
CA LEU A 45 -3.90 0.07 -7.57
C LEU A 45 -2.60 -0.70 -7.31
N TYR A 46 -2.04 -0.53 -6.12
CA TYR A 46 -1.02 -1.44 -5.61
C TYR A 46 -1.72 -2.65 -5.00
N PHE A 47 -1.19 -3.83 -5.30
CA PHE A 47 -1.57 -5.08 -4.67
C PHE A 47 -0.42 -5.53 -3.78
N GLN A 48 -0.72 -5.79 -2.51
CA GLN A 48 0.25 -6.20 -1.51
C GLN A 48 -0.15 -7.56 -0.92
N VAL A 49 0.85 -8.40 -0.70
CA VAL A 49 0.73 -9.69 -0.01
C VAL A 49 1.64 -9.70 1.21
N ARG A 50 1.14 -10.21 2.33
CA ARG A 50 1.90 -10.46 3.57
C ARG A 50 1.67 -11.91 4.02
N TRP A 51 2.69 -12.55 4.61
CA TRP A 51 2.52 -13.86 5.23
C TRP A 51 1.67 -13.74 6.49
N ALA A 52 0.61 -14.55 6.66
CA ALA A 52 -0.09 -14.56 7.94
C ALA A 52 0.81 -15.14 9.04
N GLN A 53 1.41 -16.27 8.73
CA GLN A 53 2.39 -16.93 9.56
C GLN A 53 3.43 -17.57 8.64
N ARG A 54 4.71 -17.39 8.94
CA ARG A 54 5.79 -18.13 8.28
C ARG A 54 6.78 -18.63 9.31
N LYS A 55 7.12 -19.90 9.22
CA LYS A 55 8.24 -20.46 9.97
C LYS A 55 9.49 -20.35 9.10
N ASP A 56 10.52 -19.69 9.62
CA ASP A 56 11.86 -19.75 9.04
C ASP A 56 12.52 -21.06 9.49
N ASP A 57 12.69 -21.99 8.56
CA ASP A 57 13.22 -23.32 8.83
C ASP A 57 14.72 -23.29 9.16
N GLU A 58 15.46 -22.23 8.79
CA GLU A 58 16.89 -22.11 9.09
C GLU A 58 17.15 -21.75 10.56
N HIS A 59 16.27 -20.94 11.15
CA HIS A 59 16.43 -20.43 12.52
C HIS A 59 15.35 -20.91 13.50
N GLY A 60 14.33 -21.63 13.01
CA GLY A 60 13.19 -22.10 13.82
C GLY A 60 12.27 -20.98 14.31
N ILE A 61 12.42 -19.75 13.80
CA ILE A 61 11.66 -18.57 14.23
C ILE A 61 10.34 -18.51 13.47
N VAL A 62 9.23 -18.31 14.18
CA VAL A 62 7.92 -18.07 13.57
C VAL A 62 7.69 -16.57 13.47
N TYR A 63 7.60 -16.07 12.24
CA TYR A 63 7.26 -14.70 11.92
C TYR A 63 5.75 -14.59 11.64
N TRP A 64 5.12 -13.58 12.23
CA TRP A 64 3.72 -13.23 12.01
C TRP A 64 3.68 -11.83 11.42
N SER A 65 3.11 -11.67 10.23
CA SER A 65 2.91 -10.32 9.69
C SER A 65 1.66 -9.70 10.28
N ARG A 66 1.60 -8.37 10.33
CA ARG A 66 0.40 -7.68 10.77
C ARG A 66 -0.72 -7.80 9.74
N GLU A 67 -1.91 -8.05 10.26
CA GLU A 67 -3.17 -7.93 9.52
C GLU A 67 -3.38 -6.53 8.96
N PHE A 68 -3.98 -6.45 7.77
CA PHE A 68 -4.49 -5.18 7.28
C PHE A 68 -5.71 -4.76 8.11
N SER A 69 -5.75 -3.48 8.50
CA SER A 69 -6.81 -2.97 9.36
C SER A 69 -7.32 -1.59 8.93
N PRO A 70 -8.56 -1.23 9.31
CA PRO A 70 -9.04 0.13 9.14
C PRO A 70 -8.16 1.14 9.87
N GLN A 71 -7.65 0.77 11.06
CA GLN A 71 -6.78 1.64 11.85
C GLN A 71 -5.49 1.98 11.10
N GLU A 72 -4.80 0.97 10.54
CA GLU A 72 -3.61 1.18 9.69
C GLU A 72 -3.93 2.12 8.52
N SER A 73 -5.11 1.96 7.92
CA SER A 73 -5.56 2.78 6.79
C SER A 73 -5.80 4.24 7.20
N TRP A 74 -6.43 4.46 8.36
CA TRP A 74 -6.64 5.79 8.93
C TRP A 74 -5.35 6.47 9.34
N ASP A 75 -4.43 5.74 9.98
CA ASP A 75 -3.13 6.28 10.41
C ASP A 75 -2.28 6.67 9.20
N THR A 76 -2.30 5.84 8.16
CA THR A 76 -1.65 6.14 6.87
C THR A 76 -2.28 7.37 6.22
N GLY A 77 -3.62 7.42 6.15
CA GLY A 77 -4.36 8.55 5.61
C GLY A 77 -4.11 9.86 6.37
N ALA A 78 -4.07 9.80 7.70
CA ALA A 78 -3.77 10.94 8.56
C ALA A 78 -2.33 11.44 8.36
N THR A 79 -1.37 10.52 8.27
CA THR A 79 0.04 10.84 8.01
C THR A 79 0.20 11.60 6.70
N ILE A 80 -0.41 11.09 5.62
CA ILE A 80 -0.38 11.75 4.31
C ILE A 80 -1.11 13.09 4.37
N GLY A 81 -2.30 13.14 4.98
CA GLY A 81 -3.12 14.33 5.07
C GLY A 81 -2.41 15.48 5.81
N ILE A 82 -1.79 15.18 6.95
CA ILE A 82 -0.99 16.14 7.72
C ILE A 82 0.20 16.63 6.90
N ALA A 83 0.91 15.72 6.21
CA ALA A 83 2.06 16.08 5.38
C ALA A 83 1.66 17.03 4.23
N CYS A 84 0.57 16.73 3.52
CA CYS A 84 0.05 17.56 2.44
C CYS A 84 -0.43 18.93 2.94
N ALA A 85 -1.13 18.98 4.08
CA ALA A 85 -1.58 20.22 4.68
C ALA A 85 -0.39 21.10 5.10
N ALA A 86 0.62 20.51 5.76
CA ALA A 86 1.83 21.22 6.17
C ALA A 86 2.61 21.76 4.96
N GLY A 87 2.79 20.95 3.91
CA GLY A 87 3.47 21.38 2.69
C GLY A 87 2.73 22.52 1.98
N THR A 88 1.40 22.42 1.88
CA THR A 88 0.57 23.48 1.29
C THR A 88 0.65 24.78 2.10
N ALA A 89 0.52 24.69 3.43
CA ALA A 89 0.62 25.84 4.33
C ALA A 89 2.00 26.51 4.25
N SER A 90 3.08 25.72 4.10
CA SER A 90 4.43 26.23 3.91
C SER A 90 4.54 27.11 2.66
N VAL A 91 4.08 26.61 1.51
CA VAL A 91 4.13 27.33 0.23
C VAL A 91 3.28 28.60 0.27
N LEU A 92 2.05 28.51 0.79
CA LEU A 92 1.16 29.66 0.90
C LEU A 92 1.72 30.75 1.82
N SER A 93 2.33 30.37 2.94
CA SER A 93 2.94 31.32 3.88
C SER A 93 4.12 32.05 3.25
N ALA A 94 5.01 31.32 2.54
CA ALA A 94 6.13 31.91 1.84
C ALA A 94 5.67 32.87 0.72
N ALA A 95 4.66 32.47 -0.06
CA ALA A 95 4.11 33.29 -1.13
C ALA A 95 3.46 34.57 -0.59
N ALA A 96 2.62 34.47 0.44
CA ALA A 96 1.96 35.61 1.06
C ALA A 96 2.97 36.64 1.60
N CYS A 97 4.00 36.17 2.33
CA CYS A 97 5.04 37.06 2.85
C CYS A 97 5.92 37.66 1.75
N THR A 98 6.17 36.94 0.65
CA THR A 98 6.94 37.48 -0.48
C THR A 98 6.16 38.59 -1.18
N LEU A 99 4.86 38.40 -1.38
CA LEU A 99 3.97 39.38 -2.02
C LEU A 99 3.79 40.66 -1.19
N THR A 100 3.93 40.58 0.14
CA THR A 100 3.85 41.74 1.04
C THR A 100 5.22 42.38 1.34
N GLY A 101 6.30 41.96 0.65
CA GLY A 101 7.65 42.50 0.86
C GLY A 101 8.35 41.99 2.12
N MET A 102 7.79 40.99 2.80
CA MET A 102 8.31 40.36 4.03
C MET A 102 8.97 38.99 3.76
N GLY A 103 9.64 38.82 2.63
CA GLY A 103 10.18 37.52 2.18
C GLY A 103 11.05 36.79 3.23
N ALA A 104 11.88 37.52 3.99
CA ALA A 104 12.69 36.95 5.06
C ALA A 104 11.85 36.35 6.21
N VAL A 105 10.73 36.99 6.57
CA VAL A 105 9.78 36.48 7.57
C VAL A 105 9.02 35.28 7.01
N GLY A 106 8.71 35.29 5.72
CA GLY A 106 8.10 34.16 5.01
C GLY A 106 8.91 32.87 5.13
N GLY A 107 10.24 32.96 5.00
CA GLY A 107 11.14 31.81 5.19
C GLY A 107 11.08 31.23 6.61
N VAL A 108 11.02 32.09 7.63
CA VAL A 108 10.96 31.66 9.05
C VAL A 108 9.66 30.93 9.37
N VAL A 109 8.53 31.36 8.79
CA VAL A 109 7.22 30.73 9.01
C VAL A 109 7.05 29.47 8.16
N ALA A 110 7.55 29.49 6.92
CA ALA A 110 7.40 28.38 5.98
C ALA A 110 8.33 27.18 6.27
N ALA A 111 9.54 27.42 6.79
CA ALA A 111 10.53 26.36 6.99
C ALA A 111 10.10 25.26 7.99
N PRO A 112 9.51 25.58 9.18
CA PRO A 112 8.99 24.56 10.09
C PRO A 112 7.90 23.70 9.46
N LEU A 113 7.00 24.31 8.69
CA LEU A 113 5.92 23.61 7.98
C LEU A 113 6.46 22.69 6.88
N MET A 114 7.50 23.13 6.16
CA MET A 114 8.18 22.28 5.17
C MET A 114 8.86 21.08 5.87
N SER A 115 9.51 21.30 7.00
CA SER A 115 10.13 20.22 7.78
C SER A 115 9.09 19.18 8.24
N LEU A 116 7.92 19.63 8.71
CA LEU A 116 6.80 18.73 9.06
C LEU A 116 6.28 17.93 7.86
N ALA A 117 6.19 18.56 6.68
CA ALA A 117 5.81 17.87 5.45
C ALA A 117 6.82 16.76 5.09
N CYS A 118 8.12 17.06 5.16
CA CYS A 118 9.19 16.10 4.93
C CYS A 118 9.16 14.96 5.95
N ALA A 119 8.95 15.27 7.24
CA ALA A 119 8.83 14.26 8.30
C ALA A 119 7.63 13.32 8.05
N GLY A 120 6.49 13.87 7.63
CA GLY A 120 5.32 13.08 7.24
C GLY A 120 5.60 12.15 6.05
N GLY A 121 6.35 12.62 5.04
CA GLY A 121 6.80 11.80 3.92
C GLY A 121 7.72 10.65 4.35
N ASN A 122 8.68 10.92 5.24
CA ASN A 122 9.56 9.88 5.80
C ASN A 122 8.79 8.85 6.62
N ASN A 123 7.84 9.30 7.44
CA ASN A 123 6.98 8.41 8.21
C ASN A 123 6.12 7.53 7.28
N TYR A 124 5.55 8.10 6.22
CA TYR A 124 4.80 7.33 5.22
C TYR A 124 5.68 6.25 4.55
N ALA A 125 6.92 6.57 4.19
CA ALA A 125 7.86 5.59 3.64
C ALA A 125 8.19 4.46 4.64
N ALA A 126 8.15 4.74 5.94
CA ALA A 126 8.44 3.77 7.00
C ALA A 126 7.23 2.89 7.40
N ILE A 127 5.98 3.29 7.11
CA ILE A 127 4.76 2.54 7.45
C ILE A 127 4.73 1.13 6.80
N GLY A 128 5.52 0.90 5.74
CA GLY A 128 5.56 -0.37 5.01
C GLY A 128 6.61 -1.40 5.49
N SER A 129 7.17 -1.28 6.70
CA SER A 129 8.31 -2.12 7.15
C SER A 129 7.98 -3.55 7.58
N ASP A 130 6.70 -3.97 7.54
CA ASP A 130 6.35 -5.37 7.71
C ASP A 130 6.94 -6.23 6.58
N SER A 131 7.16 -7.52 6.84
CA SER A 131 7.66 -8.50 5.88
C SER A 131 6.68 -8.71 4.71
N LYS A 132 6.65 -7.75 3.80
CA LYS A 132 5.92 -7.81 2.53
C LYS A 132 6.49 -8.96 1.71
N LEU A 133 5.60 -9.86 1.31
CA LEU A 133 5.91 -10.97 0.42
C LEU A 133 6.15 -10.50 -1.01
N TYR A 134 5.24 -9.64 -1.45
CA TYR A 134 5.11 -9.22 -2.82
C TYR A 134 4.31 -7.93 -2.88
N GLU A 135 4.74 -7.02 -3.75
CA GLU A 135 4.02 -5.79 -4.08
C GLU A 135 4.09 -5.56 -5.59
N THR A 136 2.95 -5.35 -6.24
CA THR A 136 2.89 -5.01 -7.66
C THR A 136 1.77 -4.03 -7.95
N ARG A 137 1.78 -3.43 -9.14
CA ARG A 137 0.67 -2.60 -9.62
C ARG A 137 -0.28 -3.45 -10.44
N VAL A 138 -1.56 -3.35 -10.14
CA VAL A 138 -2.64 -3.98 -10.90
C VAL A 138 -3.56 -2.92 -11.45
N TRP A 139 -4.11 -3.19 -12.63
CA TRP A 139 -5.19 -2.40 -13.19
C TRP A 139 -6.25 -3.35 -13.73
N VAL A 140 -7.50 -3.09 -13.38
CA VAL A 140 -8.64 -3.91 -13.77
C VAL A 140 -9.55 -3.05 -14.66
N PRO A 141 -9.63 -3.36 -15.98
CA PRO A 141 -10.58 -2.70 -16.87
C PRO A 141 -12.02 -2.92 -16.39
N TRP A 142 -12.88 -1.91 -16.57
CA TRP A 142 -14.25 -1.95 -16.04
C TRP A 142 -15.17 -3.02 -16.67
N PHE A 143 -14.77 -3.58 -17.82
CA PHE A 143 -15.55 -4.53 -18.62
C PHE A 143 -15.05 -5.97 -18.50
N GLU A 144 -14.01 -6.23 -17.71
CA GLU A 144 -13.45 -7.58 -17.55
C GLU A 144 -13.55 -8.07 -16.11
N HIS A 145 -13.96 -9.33 -15.96
CA HIS A 145 -13.71 -10.07 -14.73
C HIS A 145 -12.29 -10.63 -14.79
N LYS A 146 -11.40 -10.12 -13.93
CA LYS A 146 -10.01 -10.56 -13.84
C LYS A 146 -9.85 -11.54 -12.68
N GLU A 147 -9.20 -12.66 -12.95
CA GLU A 147 -8.80 -13.64 -11.95
C GLU A 147 -7.28 -13.64 -11.84
N TYR A 148 -6.78 -13.35 -10.64
CA TYR A 148 -5.36 -13.46 -10.34
C TYR A 148 -5.09 -14.56 -9.32
N SER A 149 -3.97 -15.25 -9.51
CA SER A 149 -3.44 -16.23 -8.58
C SER A 149 -2.18 -15.69 -7.93
N VAL A 150 -2.14 -15.72 -6.60
CA VAL A 150 -0.90 -15.56 -5.84
C VAL A 150 -0.23 -16.93 -5.78
N ARG A 151 1.00 -17.04 -6.28
CA ARG A 151 1.72 -18.31 -6.34
C ARG A 151 3.23 -18.12 -6.28
N ASN A 152 3.93 -19.19 -5.91
CA ASN A 152 5.39 -19.23 -5.98
C ASN A 152 5.83 -19.66 -7.38
N VAL A 153 6.86 -18.98 -7.92
CA VAL A 153 7.51 -19.34 -9.18
C VAL A 153 9.01 -19.48 -8.92
N GLY A 154 9.61 -20.56 -9.44
CA GLY A 154 11.04 -20.84 -9.28
C GLY A 154 11.43 -21.08 -7.82
N GLU A 155 12.53 -20.45 -7.39
CA GLU A 155 13.17 -20.56 -6.06
C GLU A 155 12.35 -19.95 -4.90
N GLY A 156 11.02 -20.04 -4.94
CA GLY A 156 10.15 -19.54 -3.86
C GLY A 156 9.80 -18.05 -3.95
N ARG A 157 9.99 -17.42 -5.12
CA ARG A 157 9.53 -16.05 -5.35
C ARG A 157 8.01 -16.00 -5.48
N CYS A 158 7.35 -15.26 -4.60
CA CYS A 158 5.92 -15.00 -4.69
C CYS A 158 5.64 -14.00 -5.84
N VAL A 159 4.66 -14.32 -6.69
CA VAL A 159 4.21 -13.49 -7.80
C VAL A 159 2.69 -13.47 -7.92
N LEU A 160 2.17 -12.41 -8.54
CA LEU A 160 0.79 -12.36 -9.00
C LEU A 160 0.71 -12.82 -10.45
N TRP A 161 -0.18 -13.77 -10.73
CA TRP A 161 -0.34 -14.38 -12.04
C TRP A 161 -1.73 -14.15 -12.59
N ASP A 162 -1.86 -13.64 -13.81
CA ASP A 162 -3.12 -13.57 -14.54
C ASP A 162 -3.51 -14.99 -15.00
N VAL A 163 -4.60 -15.51 -14.44
CA VAL A 163 -5.07 -16.87 -14.73
C VAL A 163 -5.54 -17.01 -16.17
N ARG A 164 -6.17 -15.97 -16.71
CA ARG A 164 -6.76 -15.99 -18.06
C ARG A 164 -5.71 -15.79 -19.14
N GLU A 165 -4.79 -14.86 -18.93
CA GLU A 165 -3.71 -14.57 -19.88
C GLU A 165 -2.50 -15.50 -19.71
N ASN A 166 -2.50 -16.31 -18.65
CA ASN A 166 -1.43 -17.21 -18.27
C ASN A 166 -0.04 -16.53 -18.28
N LYS A 167 0.06 -15.37 -17.62
CA LYS A 167 1.31 -14.61 -17.51
C LYS A 167 1.47 -13.97 -16.13
N GLN A 168 2.71 -13.68 -15.76
CA GLN A 168 3.00 -12.88 -14.57
C GLN A 168 2.61 -11.41 -14.82
N VAL A 169 2.04 -10.76 -13.81
CA VAL A 169 1.71 -9.33 -13.77
C VAL A 169 2.92 -8.51 -13.34
#